data_AF-A0A936QJX8-F1
#
_entry.id   AF-A0A936QJX8-F1
#
_cell.length_a   1.000
_cell.length_b   1.000
_cell.length_c   1.000
_cell.angle_alpha   90.00
_cell.angle_beta   90.00
_cell.angle_gamma   90.00
#
_symmetry.space_group_name_H-M   'P 1'
#
loop_
_entity.id
_entity.type
_entity.pdbx_description
1 polymer ?
#
loop_
_entity_poly.entity_id
_entity_poly.type
_entity_poly.pdbx_seq_one_letter_code
_entity_poly.pdbx_strand_id
1 'polypeptide(L)'
;MSVRSRKISELKYLSNRGFNNLWIQLKNTFLLFENEQSGKALGLKPLAGDLFGESAIELLRNCDLENKYLLECLNNLNFYKNEKGQQFRVNYAALSVEEFGSVYEGLLEFKPAINKTNGKYEYTFAKGSERSKSGSHYTPDELVQPLIKHSLDYIIEDRLKEKDKEKALLSITVLDISCGSGHILLNAARRIAIELAKARSGEDQPNPSEYRKALKDVIKNCIYGVDKNPLAVELCKVALWLESHNPGEPLNFLDHKIKCGDSIVGLAHKEELEKGIPTEAFKTLPGDDKEVASELRKNNNSEIKARERKQIGIKFKEEIDKEIKNISGQLNEISSLPESTPDEVEIKKAKYLELNSDRDWYRLRILSDIQVAQFFIPKTIENKDKIITDSDYFEYLYNEKQLVGQRVAEAMSVSQKMKFFHWFLEFPEVFLKGGFDCVLSNPPFLGGRGSVDFWR
;
A
#
# COMPACT_ATOMS: atom_id res chain seq x y z
N MET A 1 -22.33 4.61 4.40
CA MET A 1 -23.70 4.35 3.90
C MET A 1 -24.64 5.46 4.37
N SER A 2 -25.44 6.08 3.49
CA SER A 2 -26.34 7.17 3.92
C SER A 2 -27.47 6.67 4.83
N VAL A 3 -27.88 7.48 5.82
CA VAL A 3 -29.02 7.17 6.72
C VAL A 3 -30.30 6.88 5.94
N ARG A 4 -30.47 7.53 4.78
CA ARG A 4 -31.61 7.34 3.88
C ARG A 4 -31.58 5.97 3.21
N SER A 5 -30.47 5.57 2.58
CA SER A 5 -30.33 4.26 1.93
C SER A 5 -30.56 3.12 2.92
N ARG A 6 -30.09 3.33 4.16
CA ARG A 6 -30.29 2.41 5.26
C ARG A 6 -31.77 2.25 5.63
N LYS A 7 -32.50 3.35 5.85
CA LYS A 7 -33.96 3.32 6.08
C LYS A 7 -34.73 2.67 4.92
N ILE A 8 -34.33 2.96 3.69
CA ILE A 8 -34.98 2.41 2.49
C ILE A 8 -34.83 0.88 2.41
N SER A 9 -33.67 0.32 2.81
CA SER A 9 -33.46 -1.14 2.87
C SER A 9 -34.39 -1.88 3.83
N GLU A 10 -34.96 -1.20 4.82
CA GLU A 10 -35.90 -1.78 5.78
C GLU A 10 -37.34 -1.88 5.20
N LEU A 11 -37.63 -1.19 4.09
CA LEU A 11 -38.95 -1.11 3.47
C LEU A 11 -39.17 -2.22 2.43
N LYS A 12 -39.61 -3.39 2.90
CA LYS A 12 -39.82 -4.59 2.05
C LYS A 12 -40.70 -4.35 0.81
N TYR A 13 -41.65 -3.41 0.84
CA TYR A 13 -42.51 -3.13 -0.31
C TYR A 13 -41.78 -2.47 -1.50
N LEU A 14 -40.61 -1.87 -1.27
CA LEU A 14 -39.78 -1.26 -2.33
C LEU A 14 -38.94 -2.29 -3.11
N SER A 15 -38.86 -3.53 -2.62
CA SER A 15 -38.12 -4.64 -3.26
C SER A 15 -38.81 -5.15 -4.55
N ASN A 16 -40.11 -4.92 -4.72
CA ASN A 16 -40.93 -5.90 -5.42
C ASN A 16 -41.36 -5.57 -6.86
N ARG A 17 -40.58 -4.81 -7.65
CA ARG A 17 -41.05 -4.34 -8.97
C ARG A 17 -40.01 -4.24 -10.11
N GLY A 18 -38.90 -4.97 -10.08
CA GLY A 18 -37.92 -4.99 -11.19
C GLY A 18 -37.30 -3.63 -11.56
N PHE A 19 -37.52 -2.59 -10.74
CA PHE A 19 -36.94 -1.27 -10.95
C PHE A 19 -35.47 -1.24 -10.49
N ASN A 20 -34.65 -0.38 -11.11
CA ASN A 20 -33.24 -0.14 -10.78
C ASN A 20 -32.99 1.28 -10.24
N ASN A 21 -34.04 2.04 -9.92
CA ASN A 21 -33.91 3.45 -9.57
C ASN A 21 -33.09 3.70 -8.28
N LEU A 22 -33.05 2.75 -7.34
CA LEU A 22 -32.23 2.87 -6.13
C LEU A 22 -30.75 2.66 -6.44
N TRP A 23 -30.42 1.83 -7.43
CA TRP A 23 -29.06 1.68 -7.93
C TRP A 23 -28.57 2.96 -8.59
N ILE A 24 -29.40 3.58 -9.43
CA ILE A 24 -29.10 4.90 -10.02
C ILE A 24 -28.90 5.96 -8.92
N GLN A 25 -29.75 5.97 -7.88
CA GLN A 25 -29.58 6.88 -6.74
C GLN A 25 -28.27 6.64 -5.98
N LEU A 26 -27.86 5.38 -5.81
CA LEU A 26 -26.59 5.06 -5.18
C LEU A 26 -25.41 5.60 -6.02
N LYS A 27 -25.41 5.36 -7.35
CA LYS A 27 -24.42 5.93 -8.28
C LYS A 27 -24.39 7.46 -8.19
N ASN A 28 -25.55 8.11 -8.16
CA ASN A 28 -25.64 9.56 -8.00
C ASN A 28 -25.09 10.05 -6.64
N THR A 29 -25.19 9.24 -5.59
CA THR A 29 -24.61 9.59 -4.28
C THR A 29 -23.09 9.65 -4.34
N PHE A 30 -22.43 8.81 -5.15
CA PHE A 30 -21.00 8.92 -5.41
C PHE A 30 -20.67 10.20 -6.19
N LEU A 31 -21.45 10.51 -7.24
CA LEU A 31 -21.28 11.73 -8.05
C LEU A 31 -21.34 13.02 -7.20
N LEU A 32 -22.14 13.06 -6.13
CA LEU A 32 -22.23 14.22 -5.24
C LEU A 32 -20.91 14.59 -4.56
N PHE A 33 -19.99 13.62 -4.41
CA PHE A 33 -18.68 13.81 -3.77
C PHE A 33 -17.52 13.82 -4.78
N GLU A 34 -17.81 13.65 -6.07
CA GLU A 34 -16.80 13.56 -7.15
C GLU A 34 -16.27 14.93 -7.54
N ASN A 35 -17.14 15.92 -7.76
CA ASN A 35 -16.75 17.27 -8.15
C ASN A 35 -17.63 18.35 -7.51
N GLU A 36 -17.13 19.59 -7.47
CA GLU A 36 -17.79 20.68 -6.74
C GLU A 36 -19.18 20.98 -7.31
N GLN A 37 -19.36 20.87 -8.63
CA GLN A 37 -20.62 21.20 -9.30
C GLN A 37 -21.78 20.29 -8.84
N SER A 38 -21.53 18.99 -8.70
CA SER A 38 -22.53 17.99 -8.34
C SER A 38 -23.09 18.19 -6.92
N GLY A 39 -22.23 18.52 -5.94
CA GLY A 39 -22.58 18.64 -4.53
C GLY A 39 -23.03 20.04 -4.07
N LYS A 40 -22.68 21.09 -4.83
CA LYS A 40 -22.83 22.51 -4.42
C LYS A 40 -24.24 22.90 -4.00
N ALA A 41 -25.26 22.45 -4.73
CA ALA A 41 -26.66 22.75 -4.43
C ALA A 41 -27.12 22.21 -3.06
N LEU A 42 -26.42 21.21 -2.53
CA LEU A 42 -26.68 20.57 -1.24
C LEU A 42 -25.71 21.02 -0.14
N GLY A 43 -24.82 21.98 -0.44
CA GLY A 43 -23.75 22.39 0.47
C GLY A 43 -22.69 21.30 0.72
N LEU A 44 -22.63 20.28 -0.15
CA LEU A 44 -21.64 19.21 -0.06
C LEU A 44 -20.37 19.63 -0.80
N LYS A 45 -19.22 19.39 -0.17
CA LYS A 45 -17.91 19.52 -0.80
C LYS A 45 -17.44 18.15 -1.33
N PRO A 46 -16.67 18.12 -2.42
CA PRO A 46 -16.03 16.89 -2.88
C PRO A 46 -15.12 16.33 -1.80
N LEU A 47 -15.00 15.00 -1.75
CA LEU A 47 -14.12 14.33 -0.79
C LEU A 47 -12.72 14.04 -1.38
N ALA A 48 -12.57 14.18 -2.71
CA ALA A 48 -11.37 13.88 -3.48
C ALA A 48 -10.89 12.41 -3.33
N GLY A 49 -9.74 12.11 -3.95
CA GLY A 49 -9.08 10.81 -3.84
C GLY A 49 -9.74 9.70 -4.65
N ASP A 50 -9.08 8.54 -4.70
CA ASP A 50 -9.49 7.42 -5.57
C ASP A 50 -10.84 6.81 -5.22
N LEU A 51 -11.32 7.00 -3.97
CA LEU A 51 -12.60 6.46 -3.52
C LEU A 51 -13.81 7.18 -4.12
N PHE A 52 -13.67 8.47 -4.44
CA PHE A 52 -14.75 9.30 -5.00
C PHE A 52 -14.38 9.96 -6.33
N GLY A 53 -13.21 9.64 -6.90
CA GLY A 53 -12.81 10.10 -8.22
C GLY A 53 -13.66 9.51 -9.35
N GLU A 54 -13.52 10.08 -10.55
CA GLU A 54 -14.33 9.71 -11.73
C GLU A 54 -14.26 8.22 -12.09
N SER A 55 -13.07 7.61 -11.92
CA SER A 55 -12.83 6.19 -12.19
C SER A 55 -13.23 5.25 -11.05
N ALA A 56 -13.57 5.75 -9.85
CA ALA A 56 -13.78 4.95 -8.65
C ALA A 56 -14.83 3.84 -8.83
N ILE A 57 -15.87 4.14 -9.61
CA ILE A 57 -16.99 3.23 -9.88
C ILE A 57 -17.13 2.92 -11.38
N GLU A 58 -16.09 3.09 -12.19
CA GLU A 58 -16.17 2.95 -13.65
C GLU A 58 -16.83 1.64 -14.10
N LEU A 59 -16.38 0.51 -13.56
CA LEU A 59 -16.95 -0.81 -13.83
C LEU A 59 -18.42 -0.92 -13.42
N LEU A 60 -18.83 -0.23 -12.35
CA LEU A 60 -20.20 -0.24 -11.82
C LEU A 60 -21.10 0.78 -12.53
N ARG A 61 -20.52 1.82 -13.14
CA ARG A 61 -21.24 2.92 -13.79
C ARG A 61 -22.11 2.39 -14.93
N ASN A 62 -21.58 1.41 -15.67
CA ASN A 62 -22.22 0.73 -16.80
C ASN A 62 -23.03 -0.51 -16.43
N CYS A 63 -23.13 -0.84 -15.13
CA CYS A 63 -23.95 -1.94 -14.64
C CYS A 63 -25.33 -1.46 -14.20
N ASP A 64 -26.29 -2.39 -14.26
CA ASP A 64 -27.63 -2.26 -13.71
C ASP A 64 -27.86 -3.30 -12.60
N LEU A 65 -28.50 -2.87 -11.52
CA LEU A 65 -28.87 -3.74 -10.40
C LEU A 65 -30.31 -3.46 -10.00
N GLU A 66 -31.15 -4.51 -10.00
CA GLU A 66 -32.51 -4.38 -9.52
C GLU A 66 -32.55 -4.03 -8.03
N ASN A 67 -33.54 -3.22 -7.65
CA ASN A 67 -33.77 -2.79 -6.29
C ASN A 67 -33.85 -3.97 -5.31
N LYS A 68 -34.42 -5.10 -5.72
CA LYS A 68 -34.50 -6.31 -4.90
C LYS A 68 -33.12 -6.71 -4.39
N TYR A 69 -32.16 -6.85 -5.29
CA TYR A 69 -30.80 -7.29 -4.97
C TYR A 69 -30.02 -6.21 -4.22
N LEU A 70 -30.14 -4.95 -4.62
CA LEU A 70 -29.49 -3.85 -3.90
C LEU A 70 -29.97 -3.77 -2.44
N LEU A 71 -31.27 -3.88 -2.21
CA LEU A 71 -31.84 -3.82 -0.87
C LEU A 71 -31.45 -5.04 -0.03
N GLU A 72 -31.33 -6.22 -0.65
CA GLU A 72 -30.81 -7.41 0.00
C GLU A 72 -29.35 -7.23 0.44
N CYS A 73 -28.49 -6.70 -0.44
CA CYS A 73 -27.10 -6.35 -0.10
C CYS A 73 -27.04 -5.35 1.07
N LEU A 74 -27.82 -4.25 1.00
CA LEU A 74 -27.86 -3.26 2.07
C LEU A 74 -28.37 -3.85 3.38
N ASN A 75 -29.38 -4.73 3.33
CA ASN A 75 -29.92 -5.39 4.52
C ASN A 75 -28.86 -6.29 5.19
N ASN A 76 -28.09 -7.05 4.39
CA ASN A 76 -26.99 -7.89 4.89
C ASN A 76 -25.83 -7.07 5.47
N LEU A 77 -25.62 -5.85 4.98
CA LEU A 77 -24.67 -4.90 5.57
C LEU A 77 -25.23 -4.21 6.82
N ASN A 78 -26.55 -4.10 6.94
CA ASN A 78 -27.19 -3.34 8.03
C ASN A 78 -27.45 -4.15 9.28
N PHE A 79 -27.56 -5.47 9.14
CA PHE A 79 -27.92 -6.38 10.22
C PHE A 79 -27.05 -7.62 10.22
N TYR A 80 -26.72 -8.10 11.42
CA TYR A 80 -26.09 -9.39 11.63
C TYR A 80 -26.92 -10.19 12.65
N LYS A 81 -26.70 -11.50 12.70
CA LYS A 81 -27.33 -12.37 13.70
C LYS A 81 -26.26 -12.89 14.64
N ASN A 82 -26.54 -12.89 15.95
CA ASN A 82 -25.68 -13.59 16.91
C ASN A 82 -25.90 -15.10 16.85
N GLU A 83 -25.11 -15.86 17.61
CA GLU A 83 -25.21 -17.33 17.69
C GLU A 83 -26.59 -17.83 18.13
N LYS A 84 -27.35 -16.99 18.86
CA LYS A 84 -28.72 -17.27 19.32
C LYS A 84 -29.78 -16.90 18.28
N GLY A 85 -29.38 -16.49 17.07
CA GLY A 85 -30.25 -16.09 15.98
C GLY A 85 -30.92 -14.72 16.16
N GLN A 86 -30.58 -13.98 17.21
CA GLN A 86 -31.10 -12.63 17.45
C GLN A 86 -30.46 -11.65 16.47
N GLN A 87 -31.28 -10.81 15.86
CA GLN A 87 -30.83 -9.85 14.85
C GLN A 87 -30.44 -8.53 15.49
N PHE A 88 -29.22 -8.07 15.20
CA PHE A 88 -28.66 -6.80 15.67
C PHE A 88 -28.39 -5.88 14.49
N ARG A 89 -28.42 -4.59 14.76
CA ARG A 89 -28.11 -3.53 13.79
C ARG A 89 -26.63 -3.18 13.87
N VAL A 90 -25.94 -3.14 12.74
CA VAL A 90 -24.51 -2.78 12.67
C VAL A 90 -24.29 -1.31 13.02
N ASN A 91 -23.42 -1.00 13.98
CA ASN A 91 -23.06 0.38 14.31
C ASN A 91 -21.81 0.83 13.56
N TYR A 92 -22.00 1.40 12.37
CA TYR A 92 -20.89 1.91 11.55
C TYR A 92 -20.09 3.05 12.20
N ALA A 93 -20.67 3.77 13.17
CA ALA A 93 -19.98 4.84 13.88
C ALA A 93 -19.02 4.33 14.96
N ALA A 94 -19.16 3.06 15.36
CA ALA A 94 -18.28 2.41 16.32
C ALA A 94 -17.51 1.25 15.66
N LEU A 95 -17.40 1.24 14.33
CA LEU A 95 -16.52 0.30 13.65
C LEU A 95 -15.11 0.57 14.10
N SER A 96 -14.49 -0.45 14.67
CA SER A 96 -13.07 -0.46 14.92
C SER A 96 -12.36 -1.08 13.72
N VAL A 97 -11.04 -1.09 13.82
CA VAL A 97 -10.18 -1.68 12.81
C VAL A 97 -10.25 -3.21 12.82
N GLU A 98 -10.72 -3.81 13.92
CA GLU A 98 -10.99 -5.24 14.03
C GLU A 98 -12.03 -5.70 13.02
N GLU A 99 -13.11 -4.94 12.85
CA GLU A 99 -14.12 -5.25 11.87
C GLU A 99 -13.58 -5.10 10.44
N PHE A 100 -12.69 -4.13 10.17
CA PHE A 100 -12.02 -4.02 8.87
C PHE A 100 -11.07 -5.18 8.60
N GLY A 101 -10.31 -5.63 9.61
CA GLY A 101 -9.51 -6.84 9.54
C GLY A 101 -10.36 -8.06 9.20
N SER A 102 -11.51 -8.20 9.85
CA SER A 102 -12.46 -9.29 9.60
C SER A 102 -13.06 -9.26 8.19
N VAL A 103 -13.41 -8.07 7.68
CA VAL A 103 -13.86 -7.88 6.30
C VAL A 103 -12.75 -8.26 5.32
N TYR A 104 -11.52 -7.82 5.56
CA TYR A 104 -10.37 -8.18 4.73
C TYR A 104 -10.15 -9.69 4.68
N GLU A 105 -10.12 -10.36 5.84
CA GLU A 105 -9.97 -11.81 5.92
C GLU A 105 -11.10 -12.55 5.18
N GLY A 106 -12.34 -12.08 5.32
CA GLY A 106 -13.49 -12.62 4.59
C GLY A 106 -13.35 -12.45 3.07
N LEU A 107 -12.86 -11.31 2.60
CA LEU A 107 -12.62 -11.07 1.18
C LEU A 107 -11.50 -11.95 0.60
N LEU A 108 -10.50 -12.33 1.41
CA LEU A 108 -9.45 -13.26 1.00
C LEU A 108 -9.87 -14.73 1.02
N GLU A 109 -10.82 -15.07 1.88
CA GLU A 109 -11.31 -16.44 2.02
C GLU A 109 -12.09 -16.90 0.79
N PHE A 110 -12.69 -15.97 0.06
CA PHE A 110 -13.59 -16.27 -1.05
C PHE A 110 -13.21 -15.55 -2.33
N LYS A 111 -13.10 -16.32 -3.43
CA LYS A 111 -12.98 -15.74 -4.77
C LYS A 111 -14.27 -15.92 -5.57
N PRO A 112 -14.71 -14.89 -6.31
CA PRO A 112 -15.80 -15.04 -7.25
C PRO A 112 -15.41 -16.08 -8.31
N ALA A 113 -16.25 -17.08 -8.51
CA ALA A 113 -16.06 -18.12 -9.51
C ALA A 113 -17.34 -18.28 -10.34
N ILE A 114 -17.19 -18.43 -11.65
CA ILE A 114 -18.30 -18.76 -12.55
C ILE A 114 -18.07 -20.18 -13.04
N ASN A 115 -18.91 -21.09 -12.59
CA ASN A 115 -18.88 -22.49 -12.98
C ASN A 115 -19.92 -22.74 -14.07
N LYS A 116 -19.62 -23.64 -15.00
CA LYS A 116 -20.58 -24.05 -16.03
C LYS A 116 -21.02 -25.48 -15.76
N THR A 117 -22.26 -25.66 -15.31
CA THR A 117 -22.83 -26.97 -14.99
C THR A 117 -24.05 -27.20 -15.88
N ASN A 118 -24.04 -28.29 -16.68
CA ASN A 118 -25.13 -28.64 -17.61
C ASN A 118 -25.55 -27.49 -18.55
N GLY A 119 -24.57 -26.71 -19.02
CA GLY A 119 -24.81 -25.59 -19.94
C GLY A 119 -25.31 -24.30 -19.26
N LYS A 120 -25.56 -24.30 -17.94
CA LYS A 120 -25.90 -23.11 -17.16
C LYS A 120 -24.66 -22.56 -16.45
N TYR A 121 -24.52 -21.24 -16.46
CA TYR A 121 -23.51 -20.55 -15.66
C TYR A 121 -24.06 -20.35 -14.24
N GLU A 122 -23.26 -20.74 -13.26
CA GLU A 122 -23.55 -20.58 -11.84
C GLU A 122 -22.43 -19.75 -11.22
N TYR A 123 -22.81 -18.67 -10.54
CA TYR A 123 -21.89 -17.87 -9.74
C TYR A 123 -21.75 -18.50 -8.37
N THR A 124 -20.53 -18.77 -7.95
CA THR A 124 -20.21 -19.28 -6.61
C THR A 124 -19.05 -18.52 -6.00
N PHE A 125 -18.87 -18.68 -4.69
CA PHE A 125 -17.66 -18.28 -4.00
C PHE A 125 -16.80 -19.53 -3.79
N ALA A 126 -15.72 -19.65 -4.54
CA ALA A 126 -14.74 -20.70 -4.32
C ALA A 126 -13.89 -20.32 -3.09
N LYS A 127 -13.66 -21.27 -2.17
CA LYS A 127 -12.70 -21.06 -1.08
C LYS A 127 -11.32 -20.80 -1.70
N GLY A 128 -10.81 -19.60 -1.52
CA GLY A 128 -9.48 -19.21 -1.93
C GLY A 128 -8.43 -19.92 -1.09
N SER A 129 -7.32 -20.35 -1.72
CA SER A 129 -6.13 -20.78 -0.98
C SER A 129 -5.23 -19.60 -0.55
N GLU A 130 -5.67 -18.36 -0.80
CA GLU A 130 -4.87 -17.16 -0.52
C GLU A 130 -4.75 -16.87 0.97
N ARG A 131 -5.76 -17.13 1.80
CA ARG A 131 -5.66 -16.95 3.25
C ARG A 131 -4.56 -17.82 3.87
N SER A 132 -4.53 -19.12 3.55
CA SER A 132 -3.51 -20.05 4.09
C SER A 132 -2.12 -19.88 3.48
N LYS A 133 -2.02 -19.34 2.25
CA LYS A 133 -0.74 -19.07 1.58
C LYS A 133 -0.17 -17.67 1.85
N SER A 134 -1.00 -16.68 2.14
CA SER A 134 -0.57 -15.29 2.39
C SER A 134 -0.22 -15.02 3.84
N GLY A 135 -0.68 -15.84 4.79
CA GLY A 135 -0.50 -15.57 6.22
C GLY A 135 -1.21 -14.30 6.69
N SER A 136 -2.18 -13.78 5.91
CA SER A 136 -2.92 -12.57 6.21
C SER A 136 -3.87 -12.80 7.39
N HIS A 137 -3.40 -12.46 8.59
CA HIS A 137 -4.16 -12.51 9.83
C HIS A 137 -4.19 -11.12 10.46
N TYR A 138 -5.37 -10.72 10.91
CA TYR A 138 -5.55 -9.58 11.79
C TYR A 138 -4.73 -9.75 13.07
N THR A 139 -4.05 -8.69 13.51
CA THR A 139 -3.33 -8.66 14.79
C THR A 139 -4.26 -8.13 15.88
N PRO A 140 -4.63 -8.92 16.90
CA PRO A 140 -5.48 -8.43 17.99
C PRO A 140 -4.85 -7.26 18.76
N ASP A 141 -5.69 -6.36 19.29
CA ASP A 141 -5.25 -5.18 20.06
C ASP A 141 -4.36 -5.56 21.25
N GLU A 142 -4.61 -6.71 21.88
CA GLU A 142 -3.80 -7.23 23.00
C GLU A 142 -2.32 -7.45 22.63
N LEU A 143 -2.02 -7.69 21.34
CA LEU A 143 -0.66 -7.80 20.82
C LEU A 143 -0.12 -6.46 20.32
N VAL A 144 -0.99 -5.60 19.79
CA VAL A 144 -0.60 -4.28 19.26
C VAL A 144 -0.22 -3.31 20.38
N GLN A 145 -0.98 -3.25 21.47
CA GLN A 145 -0.72 -2.28 22.53
C GLN A 145 0.68 -2.41 23.16
N PRO A 146 1.18 -3.62 23.51
CA PRO A 146 2.56 -3.79 23.95
C PRO A 146 3.57 -3.40 22.88
N LEU A 147 3.33 -3.74 21.62
CA LEU A 147 4.22 -3.39 20.51
C LEU A 147 4.38 -1.87 20.40
N ILE A 148 3.28 -1.12 20.42
CA ILE A 148 3.31 0.36 20.43
C ILE A 148 4.06 0.87 21.65
N LYS A 149 3.70 0.39 22.84
CA LYS A 149 4.28 0.86 24.10
C LYS A 149 5.80 0.69 24.14
N HIS A 150 6.29 -0.47 23.72
CA HIS A 150 7.72 -0.77 23.82
C HIS A 150 8.55 -0.26 22.63
N SER A 151 7.91 0.05 21.50
CA SER A 151 8.60 0.42 20.26
C SER A 151 8.48 1.90 19.88
N LEU A 152 7.42 2.58 20.31
CA LEU A 152 7.08 3.95 19.86
C LEU A 152 7.09 4.97 21.01
N ASP A 153 6.72 4.60 22.24
CA ASP A 153 6.62 5.57 23.35
C ASP A 153 7.97 6.26 23.64
N TYR A 154 9.08 5.53 23.62
CA TYR A 154 10.40 6.13 23.86
C TYR A 154 10.79 7.16 22.78
N ILE A 155 10.37 6.94 21.53
CA ILE A 155 10.61 7.87 20.42
C ILE A 155 9.79 9.14 20.65
N ILE A 156 8.52 8.98 21.00
CA ILE A 156 7.62 10.10 21.31
C ILE A 156 8.17 10.91 22.49
N GLU A 157 8.57 10.26 23.58
CA GLU A 157 9.16 10.90 24.76
C GLU A 157 10.43 11.67 24.42
N ASP A 158 11.25 11.15 23.51
CA ASP A 158 12.45 11.83 23.05
C ASP A 158 12.12 13.09 22.23
N ARG A 159 11.20 13.00 21.27
CA ARG A 159 10.74 14.16 20.46
C ARG A 159 10.09 15.24 21.32
N LEU A 160 9.40 14.87 22.41
CA LEU A 160 8.77 15.81 23.33
C LEU A 160 9.77 16.68 24.13
N LYS A 161 11.06 16.32 24.15
CA LYS A 161 12.12 17.13 24.78
C LYS A 161 12.58 18.29 23.89
N GLU A 162 12.25 18.26 22.60
CA GLU A 162 12.63 19.33 21.68
C GLU A 162 11.84 20.62 21.94
N LYS A 163 12.43 21.76 21.53
CA LYS A 163 11.82 23.08 21.71
C LYS A 163 10.51 23.22 20.93
N ASP A 164 10.48 22.69 19.71
CA ASP A 164 9.29 22.67 18.84
C ASP A 164 8.71 21.25 18.82
N LYS A 165 7.90 20.95 19.83
CA LYS A 165 7.31 19.62 20.06
C LYS A 165 6.43 19.17 18.90
N GLU A 166 5.66 20.10 18.32
CA GLU A 166 4.76 19.79 17.21
C GLU A 166 5.55 19.32 15.99
N LYS A 167 6.56 20.10 15.59
CA LYS A 167 7.43 19.74 14.46
C LYS A 167 8.19 18.44 14.74
N ALA A 168 8.67 18.24 15.96
CA ALA A 168 9.40 17.03 16.35
C ALA A 168 8.50 15.78 16.28
N LEU A 169 7.26 15.84 16.79
CA LEU A 169 6.31 14.74 16.72
C LEU A 169 5.92 14.41 15.27
N LEU A 170 5.66 15.42 14.45
CA LEU A 170 5.32 15.25 13.03
C LEU A 170 6.50 14.75 12.18
N SER A 171 7.72 14.77 12.71
CA SER A 171 8.91 14.24 12.04
C SER A 171 9.09 12.73 12.22
N ILE A 172 8.38 12.10 13.16
CA ILE A 172 8.48 10.66 13.42
C ILE A 172 8.05 9.89 12.18
N THR A 173 8.81 8.87 11.80
CA THR A 173 8.53 7.97 10.68
C THR A 173 8.29 6.54 11.18
N VAL A 174 7.06 6.06 11.00
CA VAL A 174 6.62 4.72 11.42
C VAL A 174 6.25 3.90 10.19
N LEU A 175 6.86 2.73 10.04
CA LEU A 175 6.62 1.80 8.94
C LEU A 175 6.01 0.49 9.42
N ASP A 176 5.05 -0.03 8.66
CA ASP A 176 4.69 -1.46 8.65
C ASP A 176 4.97 -2.05 7.27
N ILE A 177 5.81 -3.10 7.21
CA ILE A 177 6.28 -3.73 5.96
C ILE A 177 5.27 -4.70 5.34
N SER A 178 4.20 -5.01 6.06
CA SER A 178 3.11 -5.90 5.63
C SER A 178 1.81 -5.45 6.28
N CYS A 179 1.39 -4.23 5.97
CA CYS A 179 0.44 -3.48 6.78
C CYS A 179 -0.99 -4.05 6.84
N GLY A 180 -1.36 -4.96 5.93
CA GLY A 180 -2.70 -5.53 5.89
C GLY A 180 -3.76 -4.44 5.86
N SER A 181 -4.77 -4.54 6.73
CA SER A 181 -5.83 -3.52 6.87
C SER A 181 -5.39 -2.23 7.60
N GLY A 182 -4.12 -2.11 8.01
CA GLY A 182 -3.59 -0.91 8.66
C GLY A 182 -3.76 -0.84 10.18
N HIS A 183 -4.06 -1.94 10.85
CA HIS A 183 -4.36 -1.96 12.28
C HIS A 183 -3.24 -1.45 13.19
N ILE A 184 -2.02 -1.92 12.94
CA ILE A 184 -0.83 -1.50 13.69
C ILE A 184 -0.55 -0.01 13.41
N LEU A 185 -0.58 0.39 12.14
CA LEU A 185 -0.34 1.77 11.70
C LEU A 185 -1.34 2.76 12.30
N LEU A 186 -2.62 2.40 12.35
CA LEU A 186 -3.65 3.25 12.93
C LEU A 186 -3.48 3.38 14.44
N ASN A 187 -3.13 2.31 15.15
CA ASN A 187 -2.80 2.42 16.58
C ASN A 187 -1.56 3.30 16.83
N ALA A 188 -0.52 3.19 16.00
CA ALA A 188 0.63 4.08 16.04
C ALA A 188 0.23 5.54 15.80
N ALA A 189 -0.61 5.78 14.79
CA ALA A 189 -1.12 7.11 14.48
C ALA A 189 -1.91 7.72 15.65
N ARG A 190 -2.84 6.96 16.23
CA ARG A 190 -3.61 7.37 17.42
C ARG A 190 -2.68 7.75 18.57
N ARG A 191 -1.63 6.95 18.81
CA ARG A 191 -0.69 7.18 19.90
C ARG A 191 0.08 8.49 19.75
N ILE A 192 0.62 8.77 18.57
CA ILE A 192 1.33 10.04 18.28
C ILE A 192 0.33 11.21 18.31
N ALA A 193 -0.87 11.02 17.77
CA ALA A 193 -1.91 12.05 17.71
C ALA A 193 -2.37 12.53 19.08
N ILE A 194 -2.41 11.64 20.09
CA ILE A 194 -2.70 12.03 21.48
C ILE A 194 -1.68 13.06 21.97
N GLU A 195 -0.38 12.82 21.79
CA GLU A 195 0.65 13.76 22.25
C GLU A 195 0.71 15.03 21.40
N LEU A 196 0.48 14.91 20.09
CA LEU A 196 0.41 16.08 19.21
C LEU A 196 -0.77 16.98 19.59
N ALA A 197 -1.92 16.40 19.88
CA ALA A 197 -3.10 17.16 20.32
C ALA A 197 -2.84 17.86 21.65
N LYS A 198 -2.21 17.19 22.63
CA LYS A 198 -1.81 17.82 23.91
C LYS A 198 -0.81 18.95 23.69
N ALA A 199 0.18 18.75 22.82
CA ALA A 199 1.20 19.77 22.51
C ALA A 199 0.58 21.02 21.88
N ARG A 200 -0.47 20.86 21.05
CA ARG A 200 -1.19 21.95 20.39
C ARG A 200 -2.18 22.67 21.31
N SER A 201 -2.97 21.93 22.09
CA SER A 201 -4.00 22.51 22.96
C SER A 201 -3.44 23.04 24.29
N GLY A 202 -2.31 22.49 24.75
CA GLY A 202 -1.81 22.71 26.12
C GLY A 202 -2.63 22.00 27.20
N GLU A 203 -3.54 21.10 26.82
CA GLU A 203 -4.44 20.37 27.72
C GLU A 203 -4.09 18.89 27.74
N ASP A 204 -4.10 18.25 28.92
CA ASP A 204 -3.86 16.81 29.06
C ASP A 204 -4.96 15.94 28.43
N GLN A 205 -6.16 16.51 28.28
CA GLN A 205 -7.32 15.87 27.64
C GLN A 205 -7.86 16.75 26.51
N PRO A 206 -7.26 16.68 25.30
CA PRO A 206 -7.70 17.46 24.16
C PRO A 206 -9.13 17.12 23.76
N ASN A 207 -9.88 18.12 23.32
CA ASN A 207 -11.23 17.89 22.81
C ASN A 207 -11.21 17.04 21.51
N PRO A 208 -12.34 16.38 21.16
CA PRO A 208 -12.39 15.49 19.99
C PRO A 208 -12.05 16.16 18.65
N SER A 209 -12.25 17.47 18.52
CA SER A 209 -11.94 18.18 17.29
C SER A 209 -10.44 18.38 17.11
N GLU A 210 -9.72 18.74 18.17
CA GLU A 210 -8.26 18.90 18.13
C GLU A 210 -7.56 17.56 17.95
N TYR A 211 -8.06 16.50 18.59
CA TYR A 211 -7.56 15.14 18.37
C TYR A 211 -7.69 14.69 16.91
N ARG A 212 -8.85 14.91 16.26
CA ARG A 212 -9.02 14.53 14.84
C ARG A 212 -8.09 15.29 13.90
N LYS A 213 -7.88 16.59 14.13
CA LYS A 213 -6.89 17.37 13.38
C LYS A 213 -5.47 16.82 13.56
N ALA A 214 -5.08 16.54 14.81
CA ALA A 214 -3.79 15.92 15.11
C ALA A 214 -3.64 14.55 14.44
N LEU A 215 -4.67 13.71 14.48
CA LEU A 215 -4.66 12.39 13.85
C LEU A 215 -4.51 12.48 12.33
N LYS A 216 -5.23 13.41 11.69
CA LYS A 216 -5.09 13.70 10.26
C LYS A 216 -3.67 14.10 9.90
N ASP A 217 -3.05 15.00 10.67
CA ASP A 217 -1.68 15.44 10.43
C ASP A 217 -0.65 14.33 10.70
N VAL A 218 -0.85 13.51 11.71
CA VAL A 218 0.01 12.35 11.98
C VAL A 218 -0.07 11.33 10.85
N ILE A 219 -1.27 11.00 10.36
CA ILE A 219 -1.42 10.08 9.23
C ILE A 219 -0.75 10.66 7.98
N LYS A 220 -0.91 11.97 7.73
CA LYS A 220 -0.25 12.66 6.62
C LYS A 220 1.27 12.62 6.72
N ASN A 221 1.87 12.79 7.91
CA ASN A 221 3.30 13.02 8.05
C ASN A 221 4.10 11.78 8.51
N CYS A 222 3.54 10.97 9.39
CA CYS A 222 4.29 9.97 10.13
C CYS A 222 4.14 8.52 9.65
N ILE A 223 3.04 8.20 8.98
CA ILE A 223 2.63 6.80 8.76
C ILE A 223 3.01 6.32 7.36
N TYR A 224 3.72 5.20 7.30
CA TYR A 224 4.15 4.52 6.08
C TYR A 224 3.76 3.04 6.14
N GLY A 225 3.38 2.48 5.01
CA GLY A 225 2.90 1.11 4.92
C GLY A 225 3.25 0.48 3.59
N VAL A 226 3.60 -0.80 3.61
CA VAL A 226 3.80 -1.60 2.41
C VAL A 226 2.98 -2.88 2.55
N ASP A 227 2.31 -3.28 1.48
CA ASP A 227 1.70 -4.61 1.39
C ASP A 227 1.75 -5.13 -0.05
N LYS A 228 1.96 -6.43 -0.20
CA LYS A 228 2.01 -7.07 -1.51
C LYS A 228 0.62 -7.16 -2.15
N ASN A 229 -0.44 -7.24 -1.35
CA ASN A 229 -1.81 -7.32 -1.83
C ASN A 229 -2.37 -5.92 -2.08
N PRO A 230 -2.79 -5.58 -3.32
CA PRO A 230 -3.34 -4.25 -3.59
C PRO A 230 -4.63 -3.99 -2.82
N LEU A 231 -5.41 -5.04 -2.48
CA LEU A 231 -6.61 -4.88 -1.68
C LEU A 231 -6.30 -4.49 -0.22
N ALA A 232 -5.21 -5.01 0.36
CA ALA A 232 -4.76 -4.62 1.70
C ALA A 232 -4.39 -3.14 1.72
N VAL A 233 -3.61 -2.69 0.74
CA VAL A 233 -3.22 -1.27 0.57
C VAL A 233 -4.45 -0.37 0.55
N GLU A 234 -5.46 -0.70 -0.26
CA GLU A 234 -6.68 0.11 -0.34
C GLU A 234 -7.50 0.08 0.96
N LEU A 235 -7.60 -1.07 1.63
CA LEU A 235 -8.28 -1.16 2.93
C LEU A 235 -7.55 -0.39 4.03
N CYS A 236 -6.21 -0.41 4.02
CA CYS A 236 -5.39 0.40 4.91
C CYS A 236 -5.70 1.89 4.73
N LYS A 237 -5.69 2.40 3.49
CA LYS A 237 -6.04 3.79 3.19
C LYS A 237 -7.45 4.14 3.67
N VAL A 238 -8.44 3.28 3.41
CA VAL A 238 -9.83 3.48 3.87
C VAL A 238 -9.93 3.53 5.40
N ALA A 239 -9.25 2.62 6.11
CA ALA A 239 -9.24 2.62 7.57
C ALA A 239 -8.63 3.92 8.14
N LEU A 240 -7.52 4.37 7.57
CA LEU A 240 -6.87 5.64 7.96
C LEU A 240 -7.78 6.85 7.67
N TRP A 241 -8.44 6.89 6.51
CA TRP A 241 -9.36 7.97 6.14
C TRP A 241 -10.60 8.05 7.04
N LEU A 242 -11.20 6.91 7.37
CA LEU A 242 -12.41 6.88 8.20
C LEU A 242 -12.16 7.46 9.60
N GLU A 243 -10.98 7.25 10.14
CA GLU A 243 -10.59 7.72 11.48
C GLU A 243 -10.11 9.18 11.47
N SER A 244 -9.44 9.60 10.41
CA SER A 244 -8.89 10.96 10.28
C SER A 244 -9.82 11.98 9.63
N HIS A 245 -11.01 11.57 9.18
CA HIS A 245 -11.90 12.47 8.44
C HIS A 245 -12.37 13.66 9.30
N ASN A 246 -12.06 14.87 8.83
CA ASN A 246 -12.59 16.12 9.34
C ASN A 246 -13.76 16.59 8.46
N PRO A 247 -14.95 16.88 9.03
CA PRO A 247 -16.09 17.36 8.26
C PRO A 247 -15.77 18.61 7.43
N GLY A 248 -16.03 18.53 6.12
CA GLY A 248 -15.84 19.65 5.19
C GLY A 248 -14.42 19.78 4.63
N GLU A 249 -13.53 18.85 4.94
CA GLU A 249 -12.18 18.73 4.37
C GLU A 249 -12.08 17.48 3.47
N PRO A 250 -11.19 17.48 2.47
CA PRO A 250 -10.91 16.30 1.65
C PRO A 250 -10.13 15.23 2.43
N LEU A 251 -10.09 14.03 1.86
CA LEU A 251 -9.23 12.93 2.32
C LEU A 251 -7.76 13.21 1.98
N ASN A 252 -6.84 12.80 2.86
CA ASN A 252 -5.41 12.96 2.59
C ASN A 252 -4.95 12.10 1.40
N PHE A 253 -3.96 12.58 0.66
CA PHE A 253 -3.31 11.78 -0.37
C PHE A 253 -2.31 10.81 0.29
N LEU A 254 -2.50 9.49 0.14
CA LEU A 254 -1.72 8.48 0.87
C LEU A 254 -0.81 7.61 -0.02
N ASP A 255 -0.89 7.68 -1.35
CA ASP A 255 -0.19 6.73 -2.25
C ASP A 255 1.34 6.81 -2.17
N HIS A 256 1.87 7.97 -1.82
CA HIS A 256 3.31 8.15 -1.63
C HIS A 256 3.83 7.53 -0.33
N LYS A 257 2.96 7.07 0.58
CA LYS A 257 3.33 6.49 1.88
C LYS A 257 2.79 5.07 2.11
N ILE A 258 1.61 4.77 1.59
CA ILE A 258 1.00 3.44 1.64
C ILE A 258 1.10 2.82 0.25
N LYS A 259 2.07 1.92 0.07
CA LYS A 259 2.52 1.43 -1.23
C LYS A 259 2.27 -0.06 -1.42
N CYS A 260 2.08 -0.45 -2.67
CA CYS A 260 1.89 -1.84 -3.07
C CYS A 260 3.21 -2.44 -3.53
N GLY A 261 3.72 -3.47 -2.83
CA GLY A 261 5.01 -4.08 -3.13
C GLY A 261 5.33 -5.27 -2.24
N ASP A 262 6.22 -6.13 -2.71
CA ASP A 262 6.83 -7.19 -1.91
C ASP A 262 8.02 -6.60 -1.15
N SER A 263 7.81 -6.31 0.14
CA SER A 263 8.81 -5.71 1.03
C SER A 263 10.11 -6.50 1.17
N ILE A 264 10.10 -7.80 0.81
CA ILE A 264 11.24 -8.71 0.90
C ILE A 264 12.01 -8.76 -0.42
N VAL A 265 11.35 -8.49 -1.55
CA VAL A 265 11.93 -8.67 -2.88
C VAL A 265 12.24 -7.30 -3.50
N GLY A 266 13.50 -6.91 -3.45
CA GLY A 266 13.98 -5.66 -4.02
C GLY A 266 15.35 -5.28 -3.50
N LEU A 267 15.77 -4.04 -3.77
CA LEU A 267 17.03 -3.50 -3.26
C LEU A 267 16.71 -2.60 -2.07
N ALA A 268 17.43 -2.77 -0.96
CA ALA A 268 17.26 -1.94 0.22
C ALA A 268 18.02 -0.62 0.09
N HIS A 269 19.23 -0.68 -0.45
CA HIS A 269 20.18 0.43 -0.49
C HIS A 269 20.69 0.69 -1.91
N LYS A 270 20.92 1.97 -2.23
CA LYS A 270 21.41 2.39 -3.54
C LYS A 270 22.78 1.82 -3.90
N GLU A 271 23.63 1.57 -2.90
CA GLU A 271 24.97 1.02 -3.07
C GLU A 271 24.94 -0.40 -3.65
N GLU A 272 23.79 -1.07 -3.60
CA GLU A 272 23.59 -2.38 -4.22
C GLU A 272 23.61 -2.31 -5.75
N LEU A 273 23.28 -1.15 -6.34
CA LEU A 273 23.41 -0.91 -7.78
C LEU A 273 24.85 -1.14 -8.27
N GLU A 274 25.85 -0.85 -7.44
CA GLU A 274 27.27 -0.98 -7.77
C GLU A 274 27.80 -2.42 -7.58
N LYS A 275 27.04 -3.29 -6.91
CA LYS A 275 27.45 -4.68 -6.67
C LYS A 275 27.29 -5.55 -7.91
N GLY A 276 26.43 -5.14 -8.86
CA GLY A 276 26.18 -5.88 -10.08
C GLY A 276 25.23 -7.07 -9.87
N ILE A 277 25.32 -8.07 -10.75
CA ILE A 277 24.44 -9.24 -10.70
C ILE A 277 25.18 -10.39 -9.99
N PRO A 278 24.73 -10.81 -8.79
CA PRO A 278 25.39 -11.87 -8.04
C PRO A 278 25.30 -13.21 -8.77
N THR A 279 26.35 -14.02 -8.66
CA THR A 279 26.42 -15.36 -9.28
C THR A 279 25.30 -16.30 -8.77
N GLU A 280 24.80 -16.05 -7.56
CA GLU A 280 23.68 -16.75 -6.92
C GLU A 280 22.39 -16.68 -7.76
N ALA A 281 22.19 -15.62 -8.54
CA ALA A 281 21.04 -15.47 -9.44
C ALA A 281 21.00 -16.56 -10.55
N PHE A 282 22.14 -17.19 -10.83
CA PHE A 282 22.30 -18.26 -11.83
C PHE A 282 22.46 -19.64 -11.19
N LYS A 283 22.13 -19.79 -9.91
CA LYS A 283 22.04 -21.11 -9.29
C LYS A 283 20.93 -21.91 -9.98
N THR A 284 21.20 -23.16 -10.34
CA THR A 284 20.21 -24.06 -10.92
C THR A 284 19.08 -24.34 -9.93
N LEU A 285 17.85 -24.04 -10.32
CA LEU A 285 16.62 -24.32 -9.58
C LEU A 285 15.81 -25.44 -10.24
N PRO A 286 14.81 -26.02 -9.54
CA PRO A 286 13.88 -26.96 -10.16
C PRO A 286 13.17 -26.33 -11.37
N GLY A 287 13.26 -27.00 -12.53
CA GLY A 287 12.68 -26.51 -13.79
C GLY A 287 13.68 -25.82 -14.73
N ASP A 288 14.91 -25.55 -14.27
CA ASP A 288 15.97 -24.99 -15.12
C ASP A 288 16.69 -26.07 -15.95
N ASP A 289 17.21 -25.64 -17.11
CA ASP A 289 18.17 -26.42 -17.89
C ASP A 289 19.55 -26.35 -17.21
N LYS A 290 20.07 -27.49 -16.77
CA LYS A 290 21.30 -27.58 -15.96
C LYS A 290 22.51 -26.98 -16.69
N GLU A 291 22.62 -27.27 -17.98
CA GLU A 291 23.71 -26.78 -18.84
C GLU A 291 23.63 -25.25 -19.00
N VAL A 292 22.45 -24.71 -19.28
CA VAL A 292 22.22 -23.26 -19.44
C VAL A 292 22.53 -22.52 -18.14
N ALA A 293 22.01 -22.99 -17.00
CA ALA A 293 22.29 -22.40 -15.69
C ALA A 293 23.79 -22.46 -15.36
N SER A 294 24.45 -23.59 -15.63
CA SER A 294 25.90 -23.76 -15.39
C SER A 294 26.75 -22.83 -16.23
N GLU A 295 26.42 -22.68 -17.52
CA GLU A 295 27.10 -21.79 -18.45
C GLU A 295 26.96 -20.33 -18.00
N LEU A 296 25.73 -19.87 -17.75
CA LEU A 296 25.47 -18.51 -17.27
C LEU A 296 26.20 -18.21 -15.96
N ARG A 297 26.18 -19.15 -15.01
CA ARG A 297 26.86 -19.02 -13.73
C ARG A 297 28.38 -18.87 -13.90
N LYS A 298 28.99 -19.66 -14.78
CA LYS A 298 30.43 -19.61 -15.08
C LYS A 298 30.81 -18.30 -15.78
N ASN A 299 30.00 -17.87 -16.76
CA ASN A 299 30.22 -16.63 -17.49
C ASN A 299 30.13 -15.43 -16.54
N ASN A 300 29.05 -15.32 -15.77
CA ASN A 300 28.84 -14.23 -14.81
C ASN A 300 29.96 -14.14 -13.76
N ASN A 301 30.38 -15.28 -13.19
CA ASN A 301 31.50 -15.31 -12.24
C ASN A 301 32.83 -14.85 -12.86
N SER A 302 33.03 -15.11 -14.14
CA SER A 302 34.22 -14.65 -14.86
C SER A 302 34.16 -13.14 -15.13
N GLU A 303 32.97 -12.62 -15.47
CA GLU A 303 32.70 -11.19 -15.66
C GLU A 303 32.93 -10.38 -14.38
N ILE A 304 32.40 -10.85 -13.24
CA ILE A 304 32.63 -10.21 -11.93
C ILE A 304 34.13 -10.11 -11.62
N LYS A 305 34.88 -11.21 -11.76
CA LYS A 305 36.34 -11.22 -11.53
C LYS A 305 37.09 -10.28 -12.47
N ALA A 306 36.61 -10.14 -13.71
CA ALA A 306 37.21 -9.21 -14.67
C ALA A 306 36.94 -7.75 -14.29
N ARG A 307 35.73 -7.44 -13.79
CA ARG A 307 35.35 -6.11 -13.31
C ARG A 307 36.11 -5.70 -12.06
N GLU A 308 36.19 -6.56 -11.05
CA GLU A 308 36.89 -6.28 -9.78
C GLU A 308 38.37 -5.93 -9.99
N ARG A 309 39.01 -6.50 -11.02
CA ARG A 309 40.39 -6.17 -11.40
C ARG A 309 40.55 -4.76 -12.00
N LYS A 310 39.49 -4.16 -12.54
CA LYS A 310 39.54 -2.88 -13.27
C LYS A 310 39.36 -1.64 -12.39
N GLN A 311 38.99 -1.76 -11.10
CA GLN A 311 38.79 -0.64 -10.15
C GLN A 311 38.02 0.58 -10.71
N ILE A 312 36.89 0.33 -11.39
CA ILE A 312 36.00 1.38 -11.91
C ILE A 312 34.89 1.60 -10.87
N GLY A 313 34.75 2.80 -10.30
CA GLY A 313 33.68 3.03 -9.30
C GLY A 313 33.43 4.46 -8.83
N ILE A 314 34.34 5.42 -9.01
CA ILE A 314 34.19 6.75 -8.36
C ILE A 314 33.16 7.64 -9.07
N LYS A 315 33.13 7.66 -10.41
CA LYS A 315 32.33 8.64 -11.17
C LYS A 315 30.81 8.38 -11.12
N PHE A 316 30.39 7.13 -11.06
CA PHE A 316 28.96 6.75 -11.11
C PHE A 316 28.26 6.89 -9.77
N LYS A 317 29.01 6.75 -8.68
CA LYS A 317 28.49 6.99 -7.33
C LYS A 317 27.92 8.41 -7.19
N GLU A 318 28.63 9.40 -7.72
CA GLU A 318 28.18 10.81 -7.69
C GLU A 318 26.93 11.05 -8.54
N GLU A 319 26.79 10.35 -9.67
CA GLU A 319 25.62 10.45 -10.55
C GLU A 319 24.38 9.84 -9.88
N ILE A 320 24.48 8.62 -9.35
CA ILE A 320 23.39 7.95 -8.61
C ILE A 320 22.99 8.78 -7.37
N ASP A 321 23.97 9.33 -6.65
CA ASP A 321 23.70 10.20 -5.50
C ASP A 321 22.92 11.45 -5.90
N LYS A 322 23.20 12.01 -7.06
CA LYS A 322 22.49 13.18 -7.60
C LYS A 322 21.07 12.81 -8.02
N GLU A 323 20.89 11.71 -8.76
CA GLU A 323 19.58 11.19 -9.19
C GLU A 323 18.67 10.94 -7.97
N ILE A 324 19.17 10.25 -6.94
CA ILE A 324 18.39 9.97 -5.72
C ILE A 324 18.05 11.24 -4.95
N LYS A 325 18.97 12.20 -4.86
CA LYS A 325 18.70 13.50 -4.22
C LYS A 325 17.64 14.29 -4.98
N ASN A 326 17.63 14.23 -6.31
CA ASN A 326 16.61 14.87 -7.14
C ASN A 326 15.22 14.27 -6.84
N ILE A 327 15.10 12.94 -6.89
CA ILE A 327 13.86 12.22 -6.59
C ILE A 327 13.39 12.52 -5.16
N SER A 328 14.30 12.48 -4.18
CA SER A 328 13.97 12.83 -2.79
C SER A 328 13.49 14.28 -2.65
N GLY A 329 14.11 15.22 -3.37
CA GLY A 329 13.70 16.62 -3.40
C GLY A 329 12.26 16.78 -3.92
N GLN A 330 11.94 16.14 -5.05
CA GLN A 330 10.59 16.12 -5.64
C GLN A 330 9.57 15.49 -4.68
N LEU A 331 9.92 14.38 -4.02
CA LEU A 331 9.01 13.70 -3.08
C LEU A 331 8.78 14.51 -1.79
N ASN A 332 9.78 15.23 -1.30
CA ASN A 332 9.63 16.18 -0.20
C ASN A 332 8.73 17.35 -0.61
N GLU A 333 8.87 17.87 -1.84
CA GLU A 333 7.98 18.91 -2.38
C GLU A 333 6.53 18.40 -2.42
N ILE A 334 6.29 17.23 -2.99
CA ILE A 334 4.97 16.57 -3.01
C ILE A 334 4.41 16.44 -1.60
N SER A 335 5.20 15.93 -0.66
CA SER A 335 4.78 15.74 0.74
C SER A 335 4.35 17.06 1.39
N SER A 336 5.04 18.16 1.07
CA SER A 336 4.79 19.50 1.60
C SER A 336 3.58 20.21 0.99
N LEU A 337 3.02 19.72 -0.13
CA LEU A 337 1.86 20.34 -0.75
C LEU A 337 0.65 20.37 0.21
N PRO A 338 -0.17 21.43 0.11
CA PRO A 338 -1.42 21.52 0.87
C PRO A 338 -2.40 20.44 0.42
N GLU A 339 -3.35 20.12 1.30
CA GLU A 339 -4.43 19.13 1.07
C GLU A 339 -5.72 19.61 1.77
N SER A 340 -5.94 20.91 1.78
CA SER A 340 -7.09 21.54 2.44
C SER A 340 -8.30 21.61 1.51
N THR A 341 -8.08 21.49 0.20
CA THR A 341 -9.13 21.44 -0.83
C THR A 341 -8.97 20.23 -1.75
N PRO A 342 -10.06 19.77 -2.39
CA PRO A 342 -10.00 18.69 -3.39
C PRO A 342 -9.00 18.96 -4.52
N ASP A 343 -8.95 20.20 -5.04
CA ASP A 343 -8.05 20.58 -6.11
C ASP A 343 -6.58 20.45 -5.70
N GLU A 344 -6.25 20.81 -4.45
CA GLU A 344 -4.89 20.63 -3.92
C GLU A 344 -4.50 19.15 -3.81
N VAL A 345 -5.45 18.27 -3.43
CA VAL A 345 -5.23 16.82 -3.39
C VAL A 345 -4.98 16.26 -4.80
N GLU A 346 -5.76 16.71 -5.80
CA GLU A 346 -5.56 16.30 -7.19
C GLU A 346 -4.23 16.82 -7.77
N ILE A 347 -3.82 18.05 -7.44
CA ILE A 347 -2.49 18.58 -7.83
C ILE A 347 -1.38 17.72 -7.22
N LYS A 348 -1.50 17.36 -5.93
CA LYS A 348 -0.51 16.52 -5.25
C LYS A 348 -0.43 15.12 -5.89
N LYS A 349 -1.58 14.53 -6.22
CA LYS A 349 -1.66 13.25 -6.94
C LYS A 349 -1.01 13.35 -8.32
N ALA A 350 -1.33 14.38 -9.10
CA ALA A 350 -0.76 14.59 -10.43
C ALA A 350 0.78 14.70 -10.38
N LYS A 351 1.33 15.50 -9.47
CA LYS A 351 2.79 15.58 -9.28
C LYS A 351 3.42 14.24 -8.89
N TYR A 352 2.75 13.43 -8.07
CA TYR A 352 3.23 12.10 -7.73
C TYR A 352 3.23 11.14 -8.93
N LEU A 353 2.21 11.20 -9.78
CA LEU A 353 2.16 10.41 -11.02
C LEU A 353 3.23 10.86 -12.03
N GLU A 354 3.51 12.16 -12.11
CA GLU A 354 4.61 12.71 -12.91
C GLU A 354 5.97 12.21 -12.43
N LEU A 355 6.20 12.12 -11.11
CA LEU A 355 7.44 11.56 -10.54
C LEU A 355 7.68 10.11 -10.98
N ASN A 356 6.64 9.29 -11.07
CA ASN A 356 6.77 7.90 -11.57
C ASN A 356 7.15 7.83 -13.06
N SER A 357 7.08 8.95 -13.77
CA SER A 357 7.51 9.10 -15.16
C SER A 357 8.80 9.93 -15.29
N ASP A 358 9.39 10.34 -14.16
CA ASP A 358 10.66 11.07 -14.13
C ASP A 358 11.79 10.19 -14.67
N ARG A 359 12.72 10.82 -15.40
CA ARG A 359 13.84 10.13 -16.05
C ARG A 359 14.74 9.42 -15.05
N ASP A 360 15.08 10.09 -13.95
CA ASP A 360 16.00 9.57 -12.93
C ASP A 360 15.33 8.39 -12.20
N TRP A 361 14.06 8.56 -11.83
CA TRP A 361 13.27 7.51 -11.18
C TRP A 361 13.16 6.27 -12.06
N TYR A 362 12.75 6.44 -13.32
CA TYR A 362 12.57 5.34 -14.27
C TYR A 362 13.87 4.58 -14.55
N ARG A 363 14.98 5.30 -14.70
CA ARG A 363 16.31 4.71 -14.90
C ARG A 363 16.72 3.86 -13.70
N LEU A 364 16.69 4.41 -12.49
CA LEU A 364 17.06 3.69 -11.27
C LEU A 364 16.12 2.51 -11.01
N ARG A 365 14.82 2.65 -11.34
CA ARG A 365 13.86 1.55 -11.25
C ARG A 365 14.27 0.39 -12.13
N ILE A 366 14.51 0.63 -13.42
CA ILE A 366 14.88 -0.44 -14.36
C ILE A 366 16.21 -1.10 -13.99
N LEU A 367 17.23 -0.32 -13.61
CA LEU A 367 18.51 -0.90 -13.18
C LEU A 367 18.33 -1.84 -11.99
N SER A 368 17.51 -1.43 -11.03
CA SER A 368 17.19 -2.24 -9.86
C SER A 368 16.38 -3.50 -10.24
N ASP A 369 15.39 -3.35 -11.12
CA ASP A 369 14.57 -4.44 -11.64
C ASP A 369 15.44 -5.47 -12.39
N ILE A 370 16.39 -5.03 -13.22
CA ILE A 370 17.31 -5.89 -13.96
C ILE A 370 18.10 -6.80 -13.01
N GLN A 371 18.67 -6.25 -11.94
CA GLN A 371 19.44 -7.05 -10.98
C GLN A 371 18.58 -8.12 -10.32
N VAL A 372 17.43 -7.71 -9.76
CA VAL A 372 16.58 -8.61 -8.97
C VAL A 372 15.88 -9.63 -9.85
N ALA A 373 15.49 -9.28 -11.08
CA ALA A 373 14.79 -10.17 -12.00
C ALA A 373 15.58 -11.44 -12.32
N GLN A 374 16.92 -11.38 -12.31
CA GLN A 374 17.73 -12.55 -12.64
C GLN A 374 17.53 -13.72 -11.68
N PHE A 375 17.07 -13.49 -10.45
CA PHE A 375 16.72 -14.56 -9.52
C PHE A 375 15.43 -15.31 -9.89
N PHE A 376 14.56 -14.70 -10.69
CA PHE A 376 13.21 -15.20 -10.96
C PHE A 376 13.00 -15.63 -12.42
N ILE A 377 13.87 -15.22 -13.34
CA ILE A 377 13.83 -15.70 -14.74
C ILE A 377 14.34 -17.16 -14.77
N PRO A 378 13.53 -18.15 -15.19
CA PRO A 378 13.98 -19.54 -15.31
C PRO A 378 15.13 -19.66 -16.30
N LYS A 379 16.16 -20.42 -15.95
CA LYS A 379 17.37 -20.63 -16.74
C LYS A 379 17.16 -21.73 -17.76
N THR A 380 16.26 -21.49 -18.71
CA THR A 380 15.89 -22.41 -19.79
C THR A 380 16.46 -21.97 -21.13
N ILE A 381 16.48 -22.88 -22.11
CA ILE A 381 16.85 -22.56 -23.50
C ILE A 381 16.00 -21.39 -24.05
N GLU A 382 14.69 -21.39 -23.78
CA GLU A 382 13.75 -20.36 -24.24
C GLU A 382 14.01 -18.97 -23.65
N ASN A 383 14.58 -18.92 -22.44
CA ASN A 383 14.84 -17.67 -21.72
C ASN A 383 16.30 -17.22 -21.81
N LYS A 384 17.20 -18.00 -22.43
CA LYS A 384 18.64 -17.69 -22.51
C LYS A 384 18.89 -16.28 -23.04
N ASP A 385 18.17 -15.87 -24.08
CA ASP A 385 18.33 -14.56 -24.73
C ASP A 385 17.66 -13.40 -23.98
N LYS A 386 16.95 -13.68 -22.88
CA LYS A 386 16.27 -12.69 -22.04
C LYS A 386 17.03 -12.36 -20.75
N ILE A 387 17.99 -13.21 -20.38
CA ILE A 387 18.75 -13.10 -19.13
C ILE A 387 19.84 -12.06 -19.27
N ILE A 388 20.12 -11.28 -18.22
CA ILE A 388 21.19 -10.26 -18.15
C ILE A 388 22.30 -10.76 -17.21
N THR A 389 23.56 -10.70 -17.64
CA THR A 389 24.75 -11.01 -16.81
C THR A 389 25.43 -9.74 -16.31
N ASP A 390 26.42 -9.87 -15.42
CA ASP A 390 27.13 -8.75 -14.78
C ASP A 390 27.69 -7.76 -15.80
N SER A 391 28.38 -8.24 -16.85
CA SER A 391 28.95 -7.36 -17.88
C SER A 391 27.88 -6.54 -18.59
N ASP A 392 26.79 -7.19 -19.02
CA ASP A 392 25.66 -6.51 -19.66
C ASP A 392 25.00 -5.48 -18.74
N TYR A 393 24.85 -5.82 -17.45
CA TYR A 393 24.31 -4.91 -16.46
C TYR A 393 25.14 -3.63 -16.32
N PHE A 394 26.47 -3.76 -16.27
CA PHE A 394 27.34 -2.59 -16.18
C PHE A 394 27.33 -1.74 -17.45
N GLU A 395 27.13 -2.32 -18.63
CA GLU A 395 26.92 -1.54 -19.85
C GLU A 395 25.65 -0.67 -19.76
N TYR A 396 24.56 -1.15 -19.14
CA TYR A 396 23.38 -0.33 -18.85
C TYR A 396 23.63 0.71 -17.76
N LEU A 397 24.30 0.31 -16.67
CA LEU A 397 24.63 1.21 -15.56
C LEU A 397 25.49 2.38 -16.05
N TYR A 398 26.44 2.11 -16.94
CA TYR A 398 27.36 3.10 -17.49
C TYR A 398 26.81 3.88 -18.70
N ASN A 399 25.53 3.69 -19.04
CA ASN A 399 24.88 4.30 -20.20
C ASN A 399 25.55 3.94 -21.55
N GLU A 400 26.28 2.83 -21.62
CA GLU A 400 26.86 2.29 -22.85
C GLU A 400 25.80 1.58 -23.69
N LYS A 401 24.77 1.02 -23.04
CA LYS A 401 23.55 0.48 -23.66
C LYS A 401 22.31 1.24 -23.21
N GLN A 402 21.35 1.40 -24.12
CA GLN A 402 20.03 1.95 -23.79
C GLN A 402 19.18 0.95 -23.01
N LEU A 403 18.39 1.43 -22.04
CA LEU A 403 17.47 0.63 -21.22
C LEU A 403 16.20 0.22 -21.99
N VAL A 404 16.37 -0.47 -23.12
CA VAL A 404 15.30 -0.95 -23.99
C VAL A 404 15.60 -2.36 -24.51
N GLY A 405 14.58 -3.01 -25.07
CA GLY A 405 14.71 -4.32 -25.72
C GLY A 405 14.21 -5.48 -24.86
N GLN A 406 14.30 -6.70 -25.42
CA GLN A 406 13.63 -7.88 -24.88
C GLN A 406 14.09 -8.24 -23.46
N ARG A 407 15.39 -8.14 -23.18
CA ARG A 407 15.99 -8.47 -21.87
C ARG A 407 15.49 -7.52 -20.77
N VAL A 408 15.43 -6.22 -21.07
CA VAL A 408 14.90 -5.20 -20.17
C VAL A 408 13.39 -5.40 -19.96
N ALA A 409 12.65 -5.66 -21.04
CA ALA A 409 11.22 -5.93 -20.95
C ALA A 409 10.87 -7.17 -20.12
N GLU A 410 11.68 -8.24 -20.21
CA GLU A 410 11.52 -9.42 -19.36
C GLU A 410 11.76 -9.07 -17.88
N ALA A 411 12.81 -8.30 -17.56
CA ALA A 411 13.08 -7.86 -16.20
C ALA A 411 11.93 -7.02 -15.61
N MET A 412 11.38 -6.09 -16.39
CA MET A 412 10.22 -5.29 -15.99
C MET A 412 8.95 -6.15 -15.80
N SER A 413 8.71 -7.11 -16.69
CA SER A 413 7.59 -8.05 -16.58
C SER A 413 7.66 -8.88 -15.29
N VAL A 414 8.86 -9.39 -14.97
CA VAL A 414 9.13 -10.09 -13.72
C VAL A 414 8.94 -9.18 -12.52
N SER A 415 9.45 -7.94 -12.56
CA SER A 415 9.27 -6.95 -11.50
C SER A 415 7.79 -6.69 -11.20
N GLN A 416 6.96 -6.50 -12.23
CA GLN A 416 5.52 -6.31 -12.06
C GLN A 416 4.83 -7.54 -11.48
N LYS A 417 5.18 -8.74 -11.96
CA LYS A 417 4.60 -10.00 -11.50
C LYS A 417 4.96 -10.31 -10.05
N MET A 418 6.22 -10.08 -9.69
CA MET A 418 6.75 -10.35 -8.35
C MET A 418 6.55 -9.19 -7.38
N LYS A 419 6.20 -8.00 -7.91
CA LYS A 419 6.01 -6.73 -7.21
C LYS A 419 7.26 -6.24 -6.50
N PHE A 420 8.37 -6.12 -7.22
CA PHE A 420 9.61 -5.66 -6.59
C PHE A 420 9.45 -4.31 -5.89
N PHE A 421 10.07 -4.19 -4.73
CA PHE A 421 10.02 -2.99 -3.91
C PHE A 421 11.45 -2.52 -3.57
N HIS A 422 11.92 -1.49 -4.28
CA HIS A 422 13.27 -0.94 -4.08
C HIS A 422 13.22 0.20 -3.06
N TRP A 423 13.48 -0.12 -1.79
CA TRP A 423 13.29 0.77 -0.66
C TRP A 423 13.95 2.15 -0.81
N PHE A 424 15.20 2.19 -1.27
CA PHE A 424 15.93 3.45 -1.47
C PHE A 424 15.28 4.38 -2.51
N LEU A 425 14.47 3.83 -3.42
CA LEU A 425 13.77 4.54 -4.48
C LEU A 425 12.32 4.84 -4.10
N GLU A 426 11.70 3.95 -3.34
CA GLU A 426 10.31 4.09 -2.90
C GLU A 426 10.16 5.06 -1.72
N PHE A 427 11.13 5.10 -0.80
CA PHE A 427 11.18 6.04 0.34
C PHE A 427 12.54 6.75 0.45
N PRO A 428 12.99 7.47 -0.59
CA PRO A 428 14.33 8.07 -0.65
C PRO A 428 14.55 9.11 0.46
N GLU A 429 13.52 9.88 0.82
CA GLU A 429 13.51 10.86 1.91
C GLU A 429 13.77 10.28 3.30
N VAL A 430 13.44 9.00 3.50
CA VAL A 430 13.68 8.25 4.73
C VAL A 430 15.05 7.57 4.68
N PHE A 431 15.38 6.90 3.59
CA PHE A 431 16.65 6.16 3.45
C PHE A 431 17.87 7.09 3.38
N LEU A 432 17.73 8.30 2.83
CA LEU A 432 18.79 9.33 2.90
C LEU A 432 19.06 9.83 4.32
N LYS A 433 18.12 9.65 5.26
CA LYS A 433 18.27 10.01 6.68
C LYS A 433 18.68 8.83 7.57
N GLY A 434 18.93 7.65 6.97
CA GLY A 434 19.37 6.46 7.70
C GLY A 434 18.26 5.43 7.99
N GLY A 435 17.03 5.66 7.53
CA GLY A 435 15.91 4.72 7.69
C GLY A 435 14.77 5.27 8.55
N PHE A 436 13.80 4.40 8.82
CA PHE A 436 12.63 4.73 9.64
C PHE A 436 13.00 4.82 11.13
N ASP A 437 12.35 5.72 11.87
CA ASP A 437 12.50 5.80 13.32
C ASP A 437 11.96 4.54 14.00
N CYS A 438 10.88 3.98 13.45
CA CYS A 438 10.21 2.81 14.01
C CYS A 438 9.67 1.90 12.90
N VAL A 439 9.94 0.59 13.00
CA VAL A 439 9.30 -0.43 12.16
C VAL A 439 8.42 -1.30 13.06
N LEU A 440 7.12 -1.22 12.85
CA LEU A 440 6.10 -1.95 13.58
C LEU A 440 5.47 -2.95 12.61
N SER A 441 5.82 -4.22 12.77
CA SER A 441 5.27 -5.29 11.95
C SER A 441 4.72 -6.37 12.87
N ASN A 442 3.76 -7.13 12.34
CA ASN A 442 3.22 -8.29 13.02
C ASN A 442 4.35 -9.26 13.39
N PRO A 443 4.47 -9.70 14.65
CA PRO A 443 5.43 -10.74 15.02
C PRO A 443 5.09 -12.05 14.26
N PRO A 444 6.09 -12.88 13.92
CA PRO A 444 5.83 -14.13 13.20
C PRO A 444 4.91 -15.04 14.01
N PHE A 445 3.75 -15.40 13.44
CA PHE A 445 2.85 -16.38 14.04
C PHE A 445 3.48 -17.78 13.96
N LEU A 446 4.12 -18.22 15.03
CA LEU A 446 4.46 -19.63 15.20
C LEU A 446 3.16 -20.39 15.50
N GLY A 447 2.54 -20.90 14.44
CA GLY A 447 1.33 -21.73 14.53
C GLY A 447 1.45 -22.77 15.65
N GLY A 448 0.79 -22.51 16.79
CA GLY A 448 0.63 -23.43 17.90
C GLY A 448 1.76 -23.51 18.94
N ARG A 449 2.73 -22.58 19.00
CA ARG A 449 3.67 -22.50 20.15
C ARG A 449 3.58 -21.13 20.82
N GLY A 450 3.28 -21.15 22.13
CA GLY A 450 3.03 -19.97 22.95
C GLY A 450 4.08 -18.88 22.79
N SER A 451 3.60 -17.64 22.66
CA SER A 451 4.32 -16.40 22.37
C SER A 451 5.13 -15.84 23.56
N VAL A 452 5.76 -16.69 24.37
CA VAL A 452 6.37 -16.24 25.64
C VAL A 452 7.87 -15.95 25.53
N ASP A 453 8.59 -16.45 24.53
CA ASP A 453 10.07 -16.47 24.59
C ASP A 453 10.81 -15.59 23.57
N PHE A 454 10.15 -14.63 22.89
CA PHE A 454 10.85 -13.80 21.88
C PHE A 454 11.47 -12.50 22.43
N TRP A 455 11.12 -12.08 23.65
CA TRP A 455 11.62 -10.83 24.25
C TRP A 455 12.47 -11.07 25.51
N ARG A 456 13.58 -11.80 25.36
CA ARG A 456 14.68 -11.82 26.34
C ARG A 456 16.00 -11.52 25.69
#